data_AF-A0A8J2YAZ0-F1
#
_entry.id   AF-A0A8J2YAZ0-F1
#
_cell.length_a   1.000
_cell.length_b   1.000
_cell.length_c   1.000
_cell.angle_alpha   90.00
_cell.angle_beta   90.00
_cell.angle_gamma   90.00
#
_symmetry.space_group_name_H-M   'P 1'
#
loop_
_entity.id
_entity.type
_entity.pdbx_description
1 polymer ?
#
loop_
_entity_poly.entity_id
_entity_poly.type
_entity_poly.pdbx_seq_one_letter_code
_entity_poly.pdbx_strand_id
1 'polypeptide(L)'
;MTRWKVVVTDWEYDDLRYEEQVLHHDSLELIPARCRTKEEVVAACRDVDGIINQYAPINRKVIEALEKCQVIARYGVGVDTIDLETEPIRPDHPFLSMENVLLTPHVAWYSEEASSDMRRKAAAAVRDVLLKREYPKYLVNRSVKPLASLTNGKR
;
A
#
# COMPACT_ATOMS: atom_id res chain seq x y z
N MET A 1 -15.81 -10.18 15.00
CA MET A 1 -14.91 -10.36 13.84
C MET A 1 -13.77 -9.38 14.00
N THR A 2 -12.52 -9.78 13.76
CA THR A 2 -11.35 -8.86 13.78
C THR A 2 -11.49 -7.82 12.65
N ARG A 3 -10.89 -6.62 12.77
CA ARG A 3 -10.87 -5.60 11.69
C ARG A 3 -9.55 -5.69 10.93
N TRP A 4 -9.58 -5.40 9.63
CA TRP A 4 -8.41 -5.44 8.75
C TRP A 4 -7.66 -4.14 8.99
N LYS A 5 -6.40 -4.21 9.40
CA LYS A 5 -5.59 -3.05 9.77
C LYS A 5 -4.90 -2.49 8.54
N VAL A 6 -5.15 -1.23 8.24
CA VAL A 6 -4.52 -0.48 7.15
C VAL A 6 -3.73 0.65 7.75
N VAL A 7 -2.41 0.65 7.57
CA VAL A 7 -1.55 1.73 8.05
C VAL A 7 -1.28 2.75 6.95
N VAL A 8 -1.44 4.04 7.26
CA VAL A 8 -0.84 5.12 6.47
C VAL A 8 0.49 5.48 7.11
N THR A 9 1.58 5.05 6.48
CA THR A 9 2.94 5.20 7.02
C THR A 9 3.33 6.66 7.12
N ASP A 10 3.08 7.45 6.08
CA ASP A 10 3.37 8.88 6.06
C ASP A 10 2.52 9.58 4.99
N TRP A 11 2.36 10.89 5.14
CA TRP A 11 1.66 11.75 4.20
C TRP A 11 2.11 13.22 4.34
N GLU A 12 1.96 14.04 3.30
CA GLU A 12 2.24 15.50 3.33
C GLU A 12 0.97 16.37 3.29
N TYR A 13 -0.20 15.74 3.31
CA TYR A 13 -1.48 16.45 3.33
C TYR A 13 -1.88 16.91 4.74
N ASP A 14 -2.78 17.90 4.81
CA ASP A 14 -3.31 18.42 6.08
C ASP A 14 -4.05 17.35 6.89
N ASP A 15 -4.73 16.44 6.20
CA ASP A 15 -5.57 15.40 6.79
C ASP A 15 -5.53 14.08 6.00
N LEU A 16 -6.27 13.08 6.49
CA LEU A 16 -6.51 11.79 5.83
C LEU A 16 -7.97 11.62 5.38
N ARG A 17 -8.70 12.73 5.15
CA ARG A 17 -10.16 12.70 4.92
C ARG A 17 -10.61 11.77 3.80
N TYR A 18 -9.79 11.65 2.76
CA TYR A 18 -10.13 10.84 1.58
C TYR A 18 -9.89 9.36 1.83
N GLU A 19 -8.82 9.01 2.54
CA GLU A 19 -8.53 7.66 2.99
C GLU A 19 -9.59 7.20 3.98
N GLU A 20 -9.89 8.04 4.96
CA GLU A 20 -10.96 7.81 5.94
C GLU A 20 -12.29 7.57 5.22
N GLN A 21 -12.68 8.44 4.28
CA GLN A 21 -13.93 8.29 3.54
C GLN A 21 -13.97 6.98 2.72
N VAL A 22 -12.88 6.60 2.06
CA VAL A 22 -12.85 5.41 1.20
C VAL A 22 -12.75 4.11 2.01
N LEU A 23 -12.06 4.15 3.15
CA LEU A 23 -11.87 3.01 4.06
C LEU A 23 -12.90 2.99 5.20
N HIS A 24 -13.88 3.90 5.21
CA HIS A 24 -14.97 3.95 6.18
C HIS A 24 -15.86 2.70 6.06
N HIS A 25 -15.47 1.64 6.77
CA HIS A 25 -16.13 0.35 6.75
C HIS A 25 -15.89 -0.38 8.08
N ASP A 26 -16.91 -1.06 8.61
CA ASP A 26 -16.82 -1.73 9.92
C ASP A 26 -15.72 -2.78 9.98
N SER A 27 -15.42 -3.42 8.85
CA SER A 27 -14.36 -4.41 8.72
C SER A 27 -12.94 -3.85 8.53
N LEU A 28 -12.76 -2.54 8.35
CA LEU A 28 -11.45 -1.90 8.12
C LEU A 28 -11.12 -0.93 9.25
N GLU A 29 -9.87 -0.92 9.69
CA GLU A 29 -9.33 0.02 10.68
C GLU A 29 -8.17 0.78 10.03
N LEU A 30 -8.29 2.11 9.94
CA LEU A 30 -7.24 2.99 9.43
C LEU A 30 -6.35 3.46 10.58
N ILE A 31 -5.04 3.29 10.45
CA ILE A 31 -4.04 3.59 11.47
C ILE A 31 -3.02 4.59 10.91
N PRO A 32 -3.06 5.87 11.33
CA PRO A 32 -2.06 6.86 10.94
C PRO A 32 -0.77 6.70 11.76
N ALA A 33 0.40 6.59 11.12
CA ALA A 33 1.66 6.29 11.82
C ALA A 33 2.77 7.38 11.74
N ARG A 34 2.78 8.22 10.69
CA ARG A 34 3.80 9.29 10.48
C ARG A 34 5.26 8.83 10.66
N CYS A 35 5.60 7.66 10.12
CA CYS A 35 6.94 7.08 10.16
C CYS A 35 7.94 7.92 9.34
N ARG A 36 9.16 8.07 9.85
CA ARG A 36 10.31 8.71 9.21
C ARG A 36 11.49 7.77 9.03
N THR A 37 11.56 6.72 9.85
CA THR A 37 12.65 5.73 9.82
C THR A 37 12.12 4.34 9.48
N LYS A 38 13.01 3.47 8.97
CA LYS A 38 12.67 2.09 8.64
C LYS A 38 12.26 1.28 9.89
N GLU A 39 12.86 1.58 11.04
CA GLU A 39 12.52 0.98 12.34
C GLU A 39 11.09 1.32 12.75
N GLU A 40 10.67 2.58 12.56
CA GLU A 40 9.28 3.01 12.80
C GLU A 40 8.30 2.34 11.84
N VAL A 41 8.67 2.17 10.57
CA VAL A 41 7.82 1.45 9.61
C VAL A 41 7.67 -0.02 10.03
N VAL A 42 8.75 -0.71 10.41
CA VAL A 42 8.68 -2.09 10.91
C VAL A 42 7.77 -2.17 12.14
N ALA A 43 7.95 -1.27 13.10
CA ALA A 43 7.15 -1.26 14.33
C ALA A 43 5.65 -1.03 14.03
N ALA A 44 5.32 -0.12 13.11
CA ALA A 44 3.95 0.20 12.75
C ALA A 44 3.28 -0.86 11.86
N CYS A 45 4.04 -1.53 10.99
CA CYS A 45 3.50 -2.35 9.92
C CYS A 45 3.66 -3.87 10.11
N ARG A 46 4.34 -4.35 11.16
CA ARG A 46 4.60 -5.79 11.38
C ARG A 46 3.34 -6.68 11.27
N ASP A 47 2.26 -6.28 11.95
CA ASP A 47 0.98 -7.00 12.03
C ASP A 47 -0.16 -6.23 11.33
N VAL A 48 0.04 -5.84 10.07
CA VAL A 48 -0.99 -5.12 9.29
C VAL A 48 -1.33 -5.83 8.00
N ASP A 49 -2.52 -5.55 7.49
CA ASP A 49 -3.10 -6.22 6.32
C ASP A 49 -2.93 -5.38 5.04
N GLY A 50 -2.86 -4.05 5.18
CA GLY A 50 -2.58 -3.13 4.10
C GLY A 50 -1.71 -1.95 4.53
N ILE A 51 -0.92 -1.42 3.60
CA ILE A 51 -0.08 -0.24 3.81
C ILE A 51 -0.38 0.79 2.73
N ILE A 52 -0.48 2.05 3.13
CA ILE A 52 -0.44 3.23 2.27
C ILE A 52 0.80 4.04 2.61
N ASN A 53 1.61 4.42 1.62
CA ASN A 53 2.93 5.02 1.82
C ASN A 53 3.16 6.23 0.93
N GLN A 54 3.89 7.27 1.36
CA GLN A 54 4.34 8.36 0.48
C GLN A 54 5.85 8.28 0.24
N TYR A 55 6.62 8.46 1.31
CA TYR A 55 8.08 8.60 1.33
C TYR A 55 8.74 7.80 2.46
N ALA A 56 7.98 7.27 3.42
CA ALA A 56 8.57 6.48 4.50
C ALA A 56 9.36 5.29 3.90
N PRO A 57 10.56 4.98 4.44
CA PRO A 57 11.46 4.05 3.80
C PRO A 57 10.92 2.61 3.89
N ILE A 58 10.45 2.07 2.77
CA ILE A 58 10.04 0.66 2.62
C ILE A 58 11.12 -0.08 1.82
N ASN A 59 12.07 -0.68 2.53
CA ASN A 59 13.13 -1.50 1.93
C ASN A 59 12.88 -3.00 2.15
N ARG A 60 13.77 -3.86 1.62
CA ARG A 60 13.67 -5.31 1.77
C ARG A 60 13.45 -5.78 3.21
N LYS A 61 14.16 -5.20 4.19
CA LYS A 61 14.02 -5.57 5.60
C LYS A 61 12.64 -5.24 6.16
N VAL A 62 12.06 -4.11 5.75
CA VAL A 62 10.69 -3.73 6.13
C VAL A 62 9.71 -4.77 5.63
N ILE A 63 9.83 -5.15 4.34
CA ILE A 63 8.88 -6.09 3.75
C ILE A 63 9.04 -7.50 4.32
N GLU A 64 10.26 -7.97 4.54
CA GLU A 64 10.54 -9.25 5.20
C GLU A 64 9.99 -9.30 6.64
N ALA A 65 9.74 -8.16 7.27
CA ALA A 65 9.14 -8.08 8.60
C ALA A 65 7.60 -8.08 8.59
N LEU A 66 6.94 -8.00 7.43
CA LEU A 66 5.48 -8.01 7.32
C LEU A 66 4.95 -9.44 7.40
N GLU A 67 4.14 -9.74 8.43
CA GLU A 67 3.69 -11.11 8.66
C GLU A 67 2.46 -11.50 7.83
N LYS A 68 1.58 -10.54 7.53
CA LYS A 68 0.28 -10.80 6.88
C LYS A 68 -0.14 -9.76 5.83
N CYS A 69 0.71 -8.77 5.55
CA CYS A 69 0.37 -7.68 4.64
C CYS A 69 0.04 -8.23 3.25
N GLN A 70 -1.13 -7.85 2.73
CA GLN A 70 -1.65 -8.32 1.43
C GLN A 70 -1.48 -7.28 0.31
N VAL A 71 -1.33 -6.00 0.68
CA VAL A 71 -1.33 -4.88 -0.27
C VAL A 71 -0.50 -3.71 0.24
N ILE A 72 0.35 -3.17 -0.64
CA ILE A 72 1.06 -1.91 -0.40
C ILE A 72 0.67 -0.96 -1.53
N ALA A 73 -0.01 0.12 -1.18
CA ALA A 73 -0.33 1.21 -2.07
C ALA A 73 0.58 2.41 -1.79
N ARG A 74 1.00 3.12 -2.84
CA ARG A 74 1.84 4.30 -2.69
C ARG A 74 1.12 5.56 -3.17
N TYR A 75 1.26 6.63 -2.41
CA TYR A 75 0.97 7.97 -2.83
C TYR A 75 2.06 8.49 -3.76
N GLY A 76 1.71 8.94 -4.97
CA GLY A 76 2.56 9.88 -5.71
C GLY A 76 2.57 9.77 -7.23
N VAL A 77 3.21 10.79 -7.82
CA VAL A 77 3.74 10.93 -9.19
C VAL A 77 5.28 10.82 -9.09
N GLY A 78 5.98 10.21 -10.06
CA GLY A 78 7.47 10.19 -10.11
C GLY A 78 8.04 11.62 -10.07
N VAL A 79 9.18 11.91 -9.48
CA VAL A 79 10.44 11.16 -9.35
C VAL A 79 11.03 11.35 -7.95
N ASP A 80 11.86 10.40 -7.54
CA ASP A 80 12.76 10.41 -6.39
C ASP A 80 12.21 10.13 -4.99
N THR A 81 13.05 9.42 -4.23
CA THR A 81 12.92 9.00 -2.83
C THR A 81 12.05 7.78 -2.53
N ILE A 82 12.22 6.70 -3.30
CA ILE A 82 12.30 5.38 -2.66
C ILE A 82 13.67 4.82 -3.01
N ASP A 83 14.34 4.28 -2.00
CA ASP A 83 15.58 3.50 -2.05
C ASP A 83 15.36 2.18 -2.82
N LEU A 84 14.98 2.33 -4.08
CA LEU A 84 14.98 1.37 -5.17
C LEU A 84 15.99 1.97 -6.14
N GLU A 85 17.25 1.54 -6.11
CA GLU A 85 18.36 2.13 -6.89
C GLU A 85 18.13 2.22 -8.42
N THR A 86 16.99 1.81 -8.95
CA THR A 86 16.59 2.09 -10.33
C THR A 86 15.07 2.05 -10.41
N GLU A 87 14.44 3.13 -10.87
CA GLU A 87 13.08 3.09 -11.42
C GLU A 87 13.18 3.07 -12.95
N PRO A 88 12.51 2.14 -13.67
CA PRO A 88 11.57 1.14 -13.15
C PRO A 88 12.23 0.14 -12.21
N ILE A 89 11.47 -0.32 -11.19
CA ILE A 89 11.88 -1.42 -10.30
C ILE A 89 12.55 -2.47 -11.16
N ARG A 90 13.83 -2.75 -10.87
CA ARG A 90 14.58 -3.70 -11.68
C ARG A 90 13.81 -5.02 -11.74
N PRO A 91 13.74 -5.70 -12.89
CA PRO A 91 12.97 -6.94 -13.03
C PRO A 91 13.38 -8.05 -12.04
N ASP A 92 14.61 -7.99 -11.53
CA ASP A 92 15.18 -8.89 -10.52
C ASP A 92 14.89 -8.46 -9.07
N HIS A 93 14.11 -7.39 -8.87
CA HIS A 93 13.88 -6.85 -7.55
C HIS A 93 13.00 -7.79 -6.70
N PRO A 94 13.39 -8.10 -5.44
CA PRO A 94 12.65 -9.02 -4.57
C PRO A 94 11.18 -8.66 -4.34
N PHE A 95 10.81 -7.39 -4.53
CA PHE A 95 9.43 -6.90 -4.45
C PHE A 95 8.53 -7.44 -5.56
N LEU A 96 9.08 -7.76 -6.73
CA LEU A 96 8.33 -8.35 -7.84
C LEU A 96 8.08 -9.85 -7.66
N SER A 97 8.86 -10.51 -6.79
CA SER A 97 8.75 -11.95 -6.52
C SER A 97 7.95 -12.29 -5.24
N MET A 98 7.41 -11.29 -4.53
CA MET A 98 6.63 -11.51 -3.32
C MET A 98 5.19 -11.93 -3.65
N GLU A 99 4.85 -13.17 -3.31
CA GLU A 99 3.58 -13.80 -3.67
C GLU A 99 2.36 -13.23 -2.92
N ASN A 100 2.58 -12.50 -1.83
CA ASN A 100 1.54 -12.00 -0.93
C ASN A 100 1.28 -10.49 -1.05
N VAL A 101 2.06 -9.73 -1.84
CA VAL A 101 1.95 -8.27 -1.88
C VAL A 101 1.53 -7.77 -3.25
N LEU A 102 0.34 -7.18 -3.33
CA LEU A 102 -0.09 -6.44 -4.51
C LEU A 102 0.47 -5.01 -4.49
N LEU A 103 1.39 -4.73 -5.42
CA LEU A 103 1.96 -3.40 -5.64
C LEU A 103 1.13 -2.63 -6.67
N THR A 104 0.52 -1.54 -6.24
CA THR A 104 -0.19 -0.60 -7.13
C THR A 104 0.76 0.48 -7.63
N PRO A 105 0.60 0.97 -8.88
CA PRO A 105 1.46 2.01 -9.40
C PRO A 105 1.16 3.33 -8.71
N HIS A 106 2.13 4.22 -8.85
CA HIS A 106 1.97 5.65 -8.82
C HIS A 106 0.79 6.12 -9.68
N VAL A 107 -0.02 7.04 -9.16
CA VAL A 107 -1.08 7.75 -9.93
C VAL A 107 -0.62 9.19 -10.06
N ALA A 108 -0.63 9.79 -11.26
CA ALA A 108 -0.10 11.13 -11.49
C ALA A 108 -1.13 12.26 -11.20
N TRP A 109 -0.74 13.41 -10.61
CA TRP A 109 -1.55 14.65 -10.47
C TRP A 109 -0.79 15.95 -10.74
N TYR A 110 -1.54 16.96 -11.19
CA TYR A 110 -1.08 18.34 -11.38
C TYR A 110 -2.04 19.38 -10.72
N SER A 111 -3.16 18.93 -10.14
CA SER A 111 -4.20 19.77 -9.52
C SER A 111 -4.68 19.21 -8.17
N GLU A 112 -5.29 20.05 -7.32
CA GLU A 112 -5.92 19.60 -6.07
C GLU A 112 -6.94 18.48 -6.29
N GLU A 113 -7.76 18.62 -7.34
CA GLU A 113 -8.73 17.61 -7.74
C GLU A 113 -8.04 16.28 -8.04
N ALA A 114 -6.96 16.32 -8.82
CA ALA A 114 -6.16 15.16 -9.12
C ALA A 114 -5.56 14.56 -7.82
N SER A 115 -5.05 15.38 -6.88
CA SER A 115 -4.54 14.90 -5.58
C SER A 115 -5.57 14.12 -4.78
N SER A 116 -6.81 14.62 -4.73
CA SER A 116 -7.92 13.91 -4.08
C SER A 116 -8.22 12.59 -4.77
N ASP A 117 -8.11 12.58 -6.10
CA ASP A 117 -8.45 11.46 -6.95
C ASP A 117 -7.52 10.26 -6.72
N MET A 118 -6.24 10.47 -6.46
CA MET A 118 -5.41 9.34 -6.03
C MET A 118 -5.58 8.96 -4.60
N ARG A 119 -5.66 9.90 -3.67
CA ARG A 119 -5.86 9.53 -2.26
C ARG A 119 -7.04 8.55 -2.17
N ARG A 120 -8.08 8.82 -2.96
CA ARG A 120 -9.19 7.89 -3.22
C ARG A 120 -8.79 6.58 -3.93
N LYS A 121 -8.06 6.61 -5.05
CA LYS A 121 -7.64 5.40 -5.80
C LYS A 121 -6.72 4.47 -5.00
N ALA A 122 -5.74 5.00 -4.25
CA ALA A 122 -4.84 4.23 -3.40
C ALA A 122 -5.62 3.52 -2.29
N ALA A 123 -6.48 4.26 -1.58
CA ALA A 123 -7.37 3.70 -0.58
C ALA A 123 -8.36 2.68 -1.19
N ALA A 124 -8.89 2.95 -2.38
CA ALA A 124 -9.83 2.05 -3.05
C ALA A 124 -9.15 0.74 -3.44
N ALA A 125 -7.90 0.77 -3.89
CA ALA A 125 -7.15 -0.44 -4.20
C ALA A 125 -6.97 -1.34 -2.97
N VAL A 126 -6.60 -0.76 -1.82
CA VAL A 126 -6.50 -1.50 -0.56
C VAL A 126 -7.85 -2.12 -0.18
N ARG A 127 -8.92 -1.32 -0.23
CA ARG A 127 -10.28 -1.79 0.07
C ARG A 127 -10.71 -2.93 -0.85
N ASP A 128 -10.51 -2.79 -2.15
CA ASP A 128 -10.97 -3.76 -3.15
C ASP A 128 -10.21 -5.10 -2.99
N VAL A 129 -8.92 -5.06 -2.66
CA VAL A 129 -8.14 -6.28 -2.34
C VAL A 129 -8.63 -6.95 -1.06
N LEU A 130 -8.79 -6.19 0.03
CA LEU A 130 -9.09 -6.76 1.35
C LEU A 130 -10.54 -7.20 1.49
N LEU A 131 -11.49 -6.42 0.98
CA LEU A 131 -12.92 -6.69 1.15
C LEU A 131 -13.54 -7.46 -0.01
N LYS A 132 -13.19 -7.09 -1.25
CA LYS A 132 -13.82 -7.69 -2.45
C LYS A 132 -13.02 -8.85 -3.01
N ARG A 133 -11.78 -9.05 -2.56
CA ARG A 133 -10.86 -10.02 -3.14
C ARG A 133 -10.64 -9.80 -4.64
N GLU A 134 -10.66 -8.53 -5.05
CA GLU A 134 -10.44 -8.11 -6.43
C GLU A 134 -9.04 -7.55 -6.60
N TYR A 135 -8.45 -7.77 -7.78
CA TYR A 135 -7.18 -7.14 -8.11
C TYR A 135 -7.37 -5.64 -8.36
N PRO A 136 -6.44 -4.78 -7.89
CA PRO A 136 -6.46 -3.36 -8.20
C PRO A 136 -6.48 -3.13 -9.72
N LYS A 137 -7.27 -2.14 -10.15
CA LYS A 137 -7.40 -1.75 -11.57
C LYS A 137 -6.04 -1.46 -12.22
N TYR A 138 -5.13 -0.87 -11.45
CA TYR A 138 -3.76 -0.59 -11.85
C TYR A 138 -2.85 -1.45 -10.96
N LEU A 139 -2.31 -2.55 -11.48
CA LEU A 139 -1.41 -3.46 -10.77
C LEU A 139 -0.07 -3.48 -11.51
N VAL A 140 1.02 -3.16 -10.82
CA VAL A 140 2.37 -3.08 -11.42
C VAL A 140 2.96 -4.46 -11.57
N ASN A 141 2.96 -5.22 -10.47
CA ASN A 141 3.41 -6.60 -10.46
C ASN A 141 2.29 -7.49 -11.01
N ARG A 142 2.18 -7.61 -12.33
CA ARG A 142 1.16 -8.48 -12.94
C ARG A 142 1.50 -9.96 -12.78
N SER A 143 2.78 -10.29 -12.56
CA SER A 143 3.28 -11.64 -12.34
C SER A 143 2.82 -12.29 -11.05
N VAL A 144 2.35 -11.53 -10.04
CA VAL A 144 1.80 -12.12 -8.81
C VAL A 144 0.35 -12.56 -8.92
N LYS A 145 -0.39 -12.25 -10.00
CA LYS A 145 -1.78 -12.74 -10.15
C LYS A 145 -1.94 -14.26 -10.02
N PRO A 146 -1.06 -15.12 -10.56
CA PRO A 146 -1.15 -16.57 -10.34
C PRO A 146 -0.72 -17.02 -8.93
N LEU A 147 -0.01 -16.18 -8.16
CA LEU A 147 0.61 -16.52 -6.86
C LEU A 147 -0.21 -15.98 -5.68
N ALA A 148 -0.65 -14.72 -5.78
CA ALA A 148 -1.52 -14.02 -4.86
C ALA A 148 -2.98 -14.50 -5.05
N SER A 149 -3.27 -15.75 -4.67
CA SER A 149 -4.64 -16.27 -4.72
C SER A 149 -5.55 -15.49 -3.77
N LEU A 150 -6.25 -14.49 -4.31
CA LEU A 150 -7.26 -13.70 -3.58
C LEU A 150 -8.45 -14.57 -3.10
N THR A 151 -8.55 -15.81 -3.58
CA THR A 151 -9.62 -16.76 -3.27
C THR A 151 -9.34 -17.68 -2.08
N ASN A 152 -8.10 -17.80 -1.58
CA ASN A 152 -7.74 -18.78 -0.55
C ASN A 152 -7.51 -18.24 0.88
N GLY A 153 -7.68 -16.94 1.11
CA GLY A 153 -7.60 -16.38 2.47
C GLY A 153 -8.92 -16.42 3.21
N LYS A 154 -9.26 -17.56 3.84
CA LYS A 154 -10.05 -17.49 5.08
C LYS A 154 -9.28 -16.59 6.04
N ARG A 155 -9.99 -15.68 6.68
CA ARG A 155 -9.46 -14.97 7.82
C ARG A 155 -9.30 -15.93 9.00
#